data_AF-A0A231RD95-F1
#
_entry.id   AF-A0A231RD95-F1
#
_cell.length_a   1.000
_cell.length_b   1.000
_cell.length_c   1.000
_cell.angle_alpha   90.00
_cell.angle_beta   90.00
_cell.angle_gamma   90.00
#
_symmetry.space_group_name_H-M   'P 1'
#
loop_
_entity.id
_entity.type
_entity.pdbx_description
1 polymer ?
#
loop_
_entity_poly.entity_id
_entity_poly.type
_entity_poly.pdbx_seq_one_letter_code
_entity_poly.pdbx_strand_id
1 'polypeptide(L)'
;MHERRAERVRLSHRADAGADRFRDDFRLSAARSPGGKLKQGSDPLNPKLKSYLFPGLLAALVLGIAGYLVVQSLGSGSSLPVVQAAPDFELTNVDGRQIKAGDNAGKVVLMEFMFTSCPDICPVTTYKMVQLQE
;
A
#
# COMPACT_ATOMS: atom_id res chain seq x y z
N MET A 1 -20.06 -12.05 -44.36
CA MET A 1 -19.01 -12.20 -43.32
C MET A 1 -19.39 -11.39 -42.07
N HIS A 2 -20.56 -11.68 -41.45
CA HIS A 2 -21.19 -10.82 -40.44
C HIS A 2 -21.66 -11.54 -39.16
N GLU A 3 -21.21 -12.76 -38.86
CA GLU A 3 -21.88 -13.62 -37.85
C GLU A 3 -21.02 -14.09 -36.65
N ARG A 4 -20.03 -13.33 -36.17
CA ARG A 4 -19.24 -13.73 -34.97
C ARG A 4 -19.24 -12.72 -33.82
N ARG A 5 -20.37 -12.07 -33.54
CA ARG A 5 -20.52 -11.14 -32.38
C ARG A 5 -21.59 -11.53 -31.36
N ALA A 6 -22.40 -12.57 -31.59
CA ALA A 6 -23.57 -12.86 -30.74
C ALA A 6 -23.33 -13.86 -29.59
N GLU A 7 -22.22 -14.60 -29.55
CA GLU A 7 -22.06 -15.70 -28.56
C GLU A 7 -21.40 -15.32 -27.23
N ARG A 8 -20.67 -14.20 -27.13
CA ARG A 8 -19.87 -13.93 -25.92
C ARG A 8 -20.62 -13.23 -24.79
N VAL A 9 -21.83 -12.72 -25.03
CA VAL A 9 -22.57 -11.92 -24.02
C VAL A 9 -23.41 -12.80 -23.08
N ARG A 10 -23.80 -14.02 -23.47
CA ARG A 10 -24.64 -14.90 -22.63
C ARG A 10 -23.90 -15.70 -21.55
N LEU A 11 -22.57 -15.72 -21.54
CA LEU A 11 -21.80 -16.51 -20.58
C LEU A 11 -21.56 -15.82 -19.23
N SER A 12 -21.83 -14.51 -19.10
CA SER A 12 -21.56 -13.78 -17.85
C SER A 12 -22.75 -13.69 -16.87
N HIS A 13 -23.93 -14.23 -17.21
CA HIS A 13 -25.16 -14.06 -16.40
C HIS A 13 -25.51 -15.25 -15.48
N ARG A 14 -24.59 -16.18 -15.23
CA ARG A 14 -24.86 -17.39 -14.40
C ARG A 14 -24.17 -17.39 -13.03
N ALA A 15 -23.58 -16.28 -12.59
CA ALA A 15 -22.83 -16.22 -11.34
C ALA A 15 -23.63 -15.74 -10.10
N ASP A 16 -24.89 -15.31 -10.25
CA ASP A 16 -25.69 -14.74 -9.15
C ASP A 16 -26.64 -15.75 -8.48
N ALA A 17 -26.12 -16.91 -8.07
CA ALA A 17 -26.91 -17.97 -7.41
C ALA A 17 -26.40 -18.32 -6.00
N GLY A 18 -25.99 -17.31 -5.21
CA GLY A 18 -25.36 -17.53 -3.90
C GLY A 18 -25.85 -16.67 -2.73
N ALA A 19 -26.74 -15.68 -2.94
CA ALA A 19 -27.02 -14.67 -1.91
C ALA A 19 -28.32 -14.89 -1.09
N ASP A 20 -29.19 -15.82 -1.46
CA ASP A 20 -30.57 -15.87 -0.91
C ASP A 20 -30.83 -16.97 0.14
N ARG A 21 -29.81 -17.66 0.65
CA ARG A 21 -30.02 -18.73 1.67
C ARG A 21 -29.86 -18.29 3.12
N PHE A 22 -29.40 -17.07 3.40
CA PHE A 22 -29.12 -16.65 4.78
C PHE A 22 -30.33 -16.03 5.50
N ARG A 23 -31.46 -15.85 4.81
CA ARG A 23 -32.62 -15.12 5.34
C ARG A 23 -33.66 -15.98 6.07
N ASP A 24 -33.50 -17.31 6.09
CA ASP A 24 -34.52 -18.23 6.62
C ASP A 24 -34.18 -18.90 7.96
N ASP A 25 -32.94 -18.86 8.46
CA ASP A 25 -32.56 -19.55 9.72
C ASP A 25 -32.76 -18.71 11.00
N PHE A 26 -32.86 -17.38 10.91
CA PHE A 26 -32.91 -16.55 12.13
C PHE A 26 -34.32 -16.43 12.76
N ARG A 27 -35.37 -16.97 12.13
CA ARG A 27 -36.76 -16.84 12.62
C ARG A 27 -37.26 -17.99 13.51
N LEU A 28 -36.43 -18.98 13.84
CA LEU A 28 -36.87 -20.15 14.61
C LEU A 28 -36.27 -20.31 16.01
N SER A 29 -35.59 -19.30 16.56
CA SER A 29 -35.17 -19.32 17.98
C SER A 29 -35.78 -18.18 18.81
N ALA A 30 -37.12 -18.08 18.77
CA ALA A 30 -37.90 -17.39 19.79
C ALA A 30 -38.32 -18.38 20.90
N ALA A 31 -37.34 -19.11 21.45
CA ALA A 31 -37.54 -20.00 22.59
C ALA A 31 -36.98 -19.33 23.86
N ARG A 32 -37.84 -18.51 24.47
CA ARG A 32 -38.10 -18.43 25.92
C ARG A 32 -36.99 -18.96 26.83
N SER A 33 -36.22 -18.07 27.46
CA SER A 33 -35.43 -18.39 28.67
C SER A 33 -35.84 -17.47 29.83
N PRO A 34 -36.27 -18.03 30.98
CA PRO A 34 -36.72 -17.26 32.13
C PRO A 34 -35.55 -16.84 33.04
N GLY A 35 -35.66 -15.59 33.52
CA GLY A 35 -35.08 -15.02 34.74
C GLY A 35 -33.89 -15.72 35.41
N GLY A 36 -32.69 -15.17 35.18
CA GLY A 36 -31.53 -15.31 36.06
C GLY A 36 -30.97 -13.94 36.41
N LYS A 37 -31.02 -13.56 37.69
CA LYS A 37 -30.50 -12.29 38.23
C LYS A 37 -28.97 -12.27 38.12
N LEU A 38 -28.42 -11.54 37.15
CA LEU A 38 -27.02 -11.13 37.19
C LEU A 38 -26.90 -9.92 38.12
N LYS A 39 -26.09 -10.10 39.16
CA LYS A 39 -25.79 -9.13 40.21
C LYS A 39 -25.32 -7.81 39.60
N GLN A 40 -25.99 -6.72 39.97
CA GLN A 40 -25.42 -5.38 39.98
C GLN A 40 -24.24 -5.35 40.96
N GLY A 41 -23.03 -5.48 40.42
CA GLY A 41 -21.79 -5.05 41.04
C GLY A 41 -21.27 -3.87 40.25
N SER A 42 -21.99 -2.76 40.29
CA SER A 42 -21.46 -1.46 39.86
C SER A 42 -20.87 -0.79 41.10
N ASP A 43 -19.56 -0.96 41.28
CA ASP A 43 -18.77 -0.18 42.22
C ASP A 43 -19.05 1.33 42.02
N PRO A 44 -19.18 2.12 43.10
CA PRO A 44 -19.53 3.53 42.99
C PRO A 44 -18.27 4.32 42.61
N LEU A 45 -18.04 4.51 41.30
CA LEU A 45 -16.93 5.35 40.83
C LEU A 45 -17.42 6.77 40.47
N ASN A 46 -16.88 7.73 41.22
CA ASN A 46 -17.08 9.17 41.23
C ASN A 46 -17.36 9.85 39.85
N PRO A 47 -18.40 10.70 39.73
CA PRO A 47 -18.84 11.33 38.47
C PRO A 47 -17.91 12.41 37.89
N LYS A 48 -16.83 12.83 38.58
CA LYS A 48 -15.89 13.83 38.06
C LYS A 48 -14.70 13.23 37.30
N LEU A 49 -14.48 11.92 37.36
CA LEU A 49 -13.39 11.24 36.63
C LEU A 49 -13.76 10.97 35.16
N LYS A 50 -15.06 10.81 34.86
CA LYS A 50 -15.57 10.51 33.51
C LYS A 50 -15.40 11.68 32.52
N SER A 51 -15.32 12.92 33.03
CA SER A 51 -15.15 14.13 32.21
C SER A 51 -13.70 14.38 31.76
N TYR A 52 -12.71 13.79 32.44
CA TYR A 52 -11.29 13.88 32.07
C TYR A 52 -10.79 12.63 31.33
N LEU A 53 -11.61 11.58 31.29
CA LEU A 53 -11.33 10.33 30.59
C LEU A 53 -11.31 10.49 29.06
N PHE A 54 -12.16 11.37 28.51
CA PHE A 54 -12.19 11.68 27.08
C PHE A 54 -10.93 12.40 26.57
N PRO A 55 -10.47 13.52 27.17
CA PRO A 55 -9.23 14.16 26.73
C PRO A 55 -7.99 13.30 27.02
N GLY A 56 -7.99 12.53 28.11
CA GLY A 56 -6.90 11.60 28.42
C GLY A 56 -6.78 10.47 27.38
N LEU A 57 -7.90 9.89 26.95
CA LEU A 57 -7.92 8.86 25.91
C LEU A 57 -7.50 9.42 24.55
N LEU A 58 -7.95 10.65 24.22
CA LEU A 58 -7.59 11.31 22.96
C LEU A 58 -6.11 11.71 22.94
N ALA A 59 -5.56 12.22 24.04
CA ALA A 59 -4.14 12.52 24.17
C ALA A 59 -3.28 11.25 24.12
N ALA A 60 -3.69 10.16 24.77
CA ALA A 60 -2.98 8.88 24.70
C ALA A 60 -3.00 8.28 23.28
N LEU A 61 -4.12 8.41 22.56
CA LEU A 61 -4.23 7.97 21.17
C LEU A 61 -3.33 8.81 20.24
N VAL A 62 -3.30 10.13 20.41
CA VAL A 62 -2.43 11.02 19.64
C VAL A 62 -0.95 10.74 19.94
N LEU A 63 -0.58 10.55 21.20
CA LEU A 63 0.80 10.20 21.59
C LEU A 63 1.22 8.81 21.09
N GLY A 64 0.29 7.84 21.11
CA GLY A 64 0.52 6.51 20.55
C GLY A 64 0.74 6.55 19.03
N ILE A 65 -0.08 7.32 18.29
CA ILE A 65 0.08 7.52 16.85
C ILE A 65 1.37 8.28 16.55
N ALA A 66 1.68 9.35 17.28
CA ALA A 66 2.90 10.12 17.10
C ALA A 66 4.14 9.25 17.38
N GLY A 67 4.14 8.48 18.46
CA GLY A 67 5.21 7.53 18.77
C GLY A 67 5.36 6.45 17.71
N TYR A 68 4.24 5.88 17.23
CA TYR A 68 4.24 4.90 16.14
C TYR A 68 4.81 5.48 14.84
N LEU A 69 4.39 6.70 14.46
CA LEU A 69 4.90 7.40 13.27
C LEU A 69 6.39 7.71 13.39
N VAL A 70 6.86 8.10 14.58
CA VAL A 70 8.30 8.35 14.84
C VAL A 70 9.10 7.06 14.73
N VAL A 71 8.62 5.95 15.31
CA VAL A 71 9.29 4.63 15.18
C VAL A 71 9.37 4.19 13.72
N GLN A 72 8.31 4.42 12.94
CA GLN A 72 8.30 4.13 11.51
C GLN A 72 9.24 5.07 10.72
N SER A 73 9.35 6.35 11.09
CA SER A 73 10.24 7.30 10.40
C SER A 73 11.72 7.06 10.72
N LEU A 74 12.03 6.50 11.89
CA LEU A 74 13.39 6.13 12.30
C LEU A 74 13.95 4.90 11.54
N GLY A 75 13.11 4.16 10.82
CA GLY A 75 13.52 3.02 9.97
C GLY A 75 14.09 3.39 8.59
N SER A 76 14.33 4.67 8.30
CA SER A 76 14.55 5.20 6.94
C SER A 76 15.97 5.00 6.37
N GLY A 77 16.67 3.94 6.75
CA GLY A 77 18.04 3.67 6.31
C GLY A 77 18.16 2.34 5.56
N SER A 78 17.31 2.08 4.57
CA SER A 78 17.43 0.90 3.72
C SER A 78 18.65 1.03 2.81
N SER A 79 19.79 0.49 3.26
CA SER A 79 20.92 0.21 2.37
C SER A 79 20.44 -0.75 1.28
N LEU A 80 20.53 -0.33 0.02
CA LEU A 80 20.22 -1.22 -1.09
C LEU A 80 21.24 -2.36 -1.08
N PRO A 81 20.80 -3.64 -1.18
CA PRO A 81 21.73 -4.75 -1.26
C PRO A 81 22.54 -4.63 -2.56
N VAL A 82 23.87 -4.64 -2.44
CA VAL A 82 24.77 -4.62 -3.60
C VAL A 82 24.77 -6.01 -4.22
N VAL A 83 24.17 -6.15 -5.40
CA VAL A 83 24.17 -7.41 -6.16
C VAL A 83 25.53 -7.63 -6.83
N GLN A 84 26.08 -6.58 -7.47
CA GLN A 84 27.36 -6.63 -8.17
C GLN A 84 27.95 -5.22 -8.33
N ALA A 85 29.28 -5.12 -8.37
CA ALA A 85 29.97 -3.89 -8.74
C ALA A 85 29.78 -3.59 -10.23
N ALA A 86 29.55 -2.31 -10.56
CA ALA A 86 29.48 -1.87 -11.95
C ALA A 86 30.85 -2.04 -12.63
N PRO A 87 30.92 -2.48 -13.90
CA PRO A 87 32.17 -2.57 -14.64
C PRO A 87 32.70 -1.18 -14.98
N ASP A 88 34.01 -1.07 -15.15
CA ASP A 88 34.63 0.13 -15.69
C ASP A 88 34.24 0.31 -17.16
N PHE A 89 33.89 1.53 -17.54
CA PHE A 89 33.61 1.93 -18.92
C PHE A 89 34.28 3.25 -19.25
N GLU A 90 34.60 3.45 -20.52
CA GLU A 90 35.02 4.71 -21.10
C GLU A 90 34.18 4.94 -22.36
N LEU A 91 33.30 5.94 -22.30
CA LEU A 91 32.34 6.25 -23.35
C LEU A 91 32.50 7.69 -23.80
N THR A 92 32.32 7.95 -25.10
CA THR A 92 32.29 9.31 -25.63
C THR A 92 30.86 9.84 -25.55
N ASN A 93 30.69 10.97 -24.87
CA ASN A 93 29.44 11.71 -24.83
C ASN A 93 29.13 12.32 -26.22
N VAL A 94 27.86 12.65 -26.48
CA VAL A 94 27.44 13.43 -27.66
C VAL A 94 28.20 14.75 -27.83
N ASP A 95 28.67 15.34 -26.72
CA ASP A 95 29.50 16.56 -26.74
C ASP A 95 30.99 16.31 -27.08
N GLY A 96 31.39 15.06 -27.35
CA GLY A 96 32.78 14.67 -27.61
C GLY A 96 33.67 14.52 -26.37
N ARG A 97 33.11 14.71 -25.16
CA ARG A 97 33.82 14.48 -23.89
C ARG A 97 33.89 12.99 -23.56
N GLN A 98 35.04 12.51 -23.11
CA GLN A 98 35.18 11.15 -22.54
C GLN A 98 34.54 11.12 -21.15
N ILE A 99 33.75 10.09 -20.86
CA ILE A 99 33.14 9.83 -19.55
C ILE A 99 33.59 8.46 -19.08
N LYS A 100 34.07 8.40 -17.84
CA LYS A 100 34.51 7.18 -17.16
C LYS A 100 33.58 6.84 -15.99
N ALA A 101 33.51 5.55 -15.65
CA ALA A 101 32.77 5.08 -14.47
C ALA A 101 33.21 5.81 -13.18
N GLY A 102 34.51 6.08 -13.04
CA GLY A 102 35.09 6.76 -11.87
C GLY A 102 34.74 8.24 -11.73
N ASP A 103 34.30 8.92 -12.79
CA ASP A 103 34.01 10.36 -12.76
C ASP A 103 32.82 10.69 -11.84
N ASN A 104 31.97 9.70 -11.56
CA ASN A 104 30.79 9.83 -10.70
C ASN A 104 30.93 9.10 -9.36
N ALA A 105 32.16 8.76 -8.94
CA ALA A 105 32.40 8.09 -7.67
C ALA A 105 31.83 8.89 -6.47
N GLY A 106 31.18 8.19 -5.54
CA GLY A 106 30.58 8.79 -4.34
C GLY A 106 29.22 9.45 -4.54
N LYS A 107 28.66 9.45 -5.76
CA LYS A 107 27.29 9.90 -6.04
C LYS A 107 26.38 8.70 -6.32
N VAL A 108 25.09 8.84 -6.05
CA VAL A 108 24.08 7.88 -6.51
C VAL A 108 23.86 8.12 -8.00
N VAL A 109 24.19 7.13 -8.83
CA VAL A 109 24.07 7.22 -10.28
C VAL A 109 23.13 6.12 -10.76
N LEU A 110 22.13 6.51 -11.54
CA LEU A 110 21.23 5.60 -12.21
C LEU A 110 21.52 5.62 -13.71
N MET A 111 21.83 4.46 -14.28
CA MET A 111 22.20 4.32 -15.70
C MET A 111 21.11 3.54 -16.43
N GLU A 112 20.66 4.08 -17.57
CA GLU A 112 19.69 3.44 -18.45
C GLU A 112 20.31 3.23 -19.84
N PHE A 113 20.20 2.02 -20.39
CA PHE A 113 20.61 1.72 -21.75
C PHE A 113 19.40 1.83 -22.68
N MET A 114 19.28 2.96 -23.38
CA MET A 114 18.18 3.23 -24.32
C MET A 114 18.62 3.10 -25.78
N PHE A 115 17.70 2.65 -26.64
CA PHE A 115 17.87 2.66 -28.09
C PHE A 115 16.98 3.73 -28.72
N THR A 116 17.53 4.52 -29.63
CA THR A 116 16.84 5.65 -30.27
C THR A 116 15.72 5.24 -31.23
N SER A 117 15.63 3.96 -31.59
CA SER A 117 14.70 3.45 -32.62
C SER A 117 13.58 2.56 -32.06
N CYS A 118 13.40 2.50 -30.73
CA CYS A 118 12.41 1.62 -30.11
C CYS A 118 11.14 2.41 -29.73
N PRO A 119 9.96 2.13 -30.33
CA PRO A 119 8.77 2.96 -30.17
C PRO A 119 7.88 2.66 -28.95
N ASP A 120 8.26 1.72 -28.08
CA ASP A 120 7.33 1.18 -27.08
C ASP A 120 7.75 1.47 -25.63
N ILE A 121 8.57 0.61 -25.02
CA ILE A 121 8.89 0.70 -23.58
C ILE A 121 9.92 1.79 -23.23
N CYS A 122 10.85 2.06 -24.13
CA CYS A 122 11.94 3.03 -23.93
C CYS A 122 11.46 4.45 -23.57
N PRO A 123 10.49 5.07 -24.26
CA PRO A 123 10.04 6.42 -23.89
C PRO A 123 9.40 6.46 -22.49
N VAL A 124 8.76 5.37 -22.04
CA VAL A 124 8.10 5.31 -20.73
C VAL A 124 9.12 5.20 -19.61
N THR A 125 10.19 4.41 -19.79
CA THR A 125 11.23 4.24 -18.77
C THR A 125 12.06 5.51 -18.61
N THR A 126 12.48 6.13 -19.73
CA THR A 126 13.19 7.40 -19.70
C THR A 126 12.37 8.52 -19.07
N TYR A 127 11.07 8.60 -19.33
CA TYR A 127 10.20 9.59 -18.66
C TYR A 127 10.24 9.47 -17.14
N LYS A 128 10.17 8.23 -16.61
CA LYS A 128 10.25 8.01 -15.15
C LYS A 128 11.62 8.39 -14.58
N MET A 129 12.70 8.17 -15.35
CA MET A 129 14.05 8.56 -14.95
C MET A 129 14.24 10.08 -14.83
N VAL A 130 13.56 10.85 -15.70
CA VAL A 130 13.54 12.32 -15.60
C VAL A 130 12.81 12.78 -14.34
N GLN A 131 11.68 12.15 -13.99
CA GLN A 131 10.91 12.48 -12.78
C GLN A 131 11.67 12.25 -11.47
N LEU A 132 12.70 11.40 -11.47
CA LEU A 132 13.53 11.14 -10.28
C LEU A 132 14.65 12.16 -10.06
N GLN A 133 14.96 12.99 -11.08
CA GLN A 133 16.02 14.00 -11.00
C GLN A 133 15.53 15.35 -10.46
N GLU A 134 14.22 15.58 -10.43
CA GLU A 134 13.55 16.77 -9.87
C GLU A 134 13.25 16.59 -8.37
#